data_AF-G8ZK01-F1
#
_entry.id   AF-G8ZK01-F1
#
_cell.length_a   1.000
_cell.length_b   1.000
_cell.length_c   1.000
_cell.angle_alpha   90.00
_cell.angle_beta   90.00
_cell.angle_gamma   90.00
#
_symmetry.space_group_name_H-M   'P 1'
#
loop_
_entity.id
_entity.type
_entity.pdbx_description
1 polymer ?
#
loop_
_entity_poly.entity_id
_entity_poly.type
_entity_poly.pdbx_seq_one_letter_code
_entity_poly.pdbx_strand_id
1 'polypeptide(L)'
;MRITKRDVFWVFIIAIWIYNTFALLDVLGIARIKGIVFYALTTIPPLFLYLYLIASPPEPDTKTIAKFGGASVAVLSILGGLHIVLK
;
A
#
# COMPACT_ATOMS: atom_id res chain seq x y z
N MET A 1 -1.94 17.22 -17.68
CA MET A 1 -2.76 16.97 -16.48
C MET A 1 -1.91 17.28 -15.26
N ARG A 2 -2.43 18.06 -14.30
CA ARG A 2 -1.72 18.38 -13.06
C ARG A 2 -1.99 17.26 -12.06
N ILE A 3 -0.97 16.54 -11.61
CA ILE A 3 -1.12 15.47 -10.61
C ILE A 3 -1.59 16.10 -9.30
N THR A 4 -2.72 15.63 -8.76
CA THR A 4 -3.24 16.13 -7.48
C THR A 4 -2.87 15.21 -6.33
N LYS A 5 -2.82 15.76 -5.11
CA LYS A 5 -2.56 14.99 -3.88
C LYS A 5 -3.60 13.89 -3.67
N ARG A 6 -4.85 14.14 -4.07
CA ARG A 6 -5.93 13.14 -4.10
C ARG A 6 -5.61 11.96 -5.03
N ASP A 7 -5.08 12.24 -6.23
CA ASP A 7 -4.72 11.18 -7.18
C ASP A 7 -3.56 10.34 -6.63
N VAL A 8 -2.52 10.97 -6.11
CA VAL A 8 -1.37 10.28 -5.50
C VAL A 8 -1.82 9.39 -4.35
N PHE A 9 -2.72 9.87 -3.49
CA PHE A 9 -3.30 9.09 -2.40
C PHE A 9 -4.02 7.83 -2.91
N TRP A 10 -4.89 7.95 -3.91
CA TRP A 10 -5.61 6.78 -4.42
C TRP A 10 -4.69 5.77 -5.12
N VAL A 11 -3.70 6.25 -5.87
CA VAL A 11 -2.70 5.36 -6.49
C VAL A 11 -1.89 4.63 -5.42
N PHE A 12 -1.54 5.31 -4.32
CA PHE A 12 -0.89 4.69 -3.17
C PHE A 12 -1.76 3.60 -2.53
N ILE A 13 -3.05 3.88 -2.30
CA ILE A 13 -4.01 2.90 -1.77
C ILE A 13 -4.09 1.68 -2.71
N ILE A 14 -4.22 1.89 -4.02
CA ILE A 14 -4.26 0.80 -5.00
C ILE A 14 -2.98 -0.05 -4.93
N ALA A 15 -1.82 0.57 -4.83
CA ALA A 15 -0.55 -0.14 -4.72
C ALA A 15 -0.49 -1.04 -3.47
N ILE A 16 -0.97 -0.53 -2.31
CA ILE A 16 -1.07 -1.35 -1.08
C ILE A 16 -2.02 -2.52 -1.28
N TRP A 17 -3.17 -2.32 -1.90
CA TRP A 17 -4.16 -3.40 -2.07
C TRP A 17 -3.72 -4.48 -3.05
N ILE A 18 -3.02 -4.10 -4.12
CA ILE A 18 -2.35 -5.05 -5.01
C ILE A 18 -1.39 -5.91 -4.19
N TYR A 19 -0.59 -5.29 -3.32
CA TYR A 19 0.30 -6.04 -2.46
C TYR A 19 -0.42 -6.95 -1.47
N ASN A 20 -1.44 -6.44 -0.76
CA ASN A 20 -2.24 -7.25 0.16
C ASN A 20 -2.84 -8.46 -0.56
N THR A 21 -3.24 -8.32 -1.81
CA THR A 21 -3.73 -9.43 -2.64
C THR A 21 -2.64 -10.46 -2.88
N PHE A 22 -1.43 -10.04 -3.26
CA PHE A 22 -0.31 -10.96 -3.40
C PHE A 22 0.00 -11.66 -2.06
N ALA A 23 0.12 -10.90 -0.97
CA ALA A 23 0.44 -11.44 0.34
C ALA A 23 -0.61 -12.47 0.78
N LEU A 24 -1.88 -12.20 0.50
CA LEU A 24 -2.96 -13.15 0.71
C LEU A 24 -2.80 -14.43 -0.14
N LEU A 25 -2.49 -14.30 -1.44
CA LEU A 25 -2.23 -15.47 -2.30
C LEU A 25 -1.06 -16.31 -1.81
N ASP A 26 -0.05 -15.67 -1.22
CA ASP A 26 1.11 -16.34 -0.66
C ASP A 26 0.83 -17.03 0.67
N VAL A 27 0.01 -16.41 1.53
CA VAL A 27 -0.52 -17.03 2.75
C VAL A 27 -1.41 -18.22 2.42
N LEU A 28 -2.21 -18.15 1.36
CA LEU A 28 -3.05 -19.25 0.88
C LEU A 28 -2.26 -20.34 0.13
N GLY A 29 -0.96 -20.17 -0.07
CA GLY A 29 -0.10 -21.13 -0.79
C GLY A 29 -0.31 -21.18 -2.30
N ILE A 30 -1.05 -20.23 -2.88
CA ILE A 30 -1.37 -20.17 -4.32
C ILE A 30 -0.18 -19.60 -5.13
N ALA A 31 0.55 -18.63 -4.59
CA ALA A 31 1.69 -18.00 -5.27
C ALA A 31 2.82 -17.70 -4.28
N ARG A 32 4.08 -18.02 -4.61
CA ARG A 32 5.22 -17.70 -3.74
C ARG A 32 5.77 -16.29 -4.00
N ILE A 33 5.65 -15.41 -3.02
CA ILE A 33 6.30 -14.10 -3.08
C ILE A 33 7.78 -14.24 -2.73
N LYS A 34 8.66 -13.83 -3.65
CA LYS A 34 10.11 -13.77 -3.43
C LYS A 34 10.50 -12.42 -2.80
N GLY A 35 11.64 -12.39 -2.12
CA GLY A 35 12.17 -11.20 -1.43
C GLY A 35 12.27 -9.93 -2.29
N ILE A 36 12.32 -10.04 -3.63
CA ILE A 36 12.34 -8.87 -4.53
C ILE A 36 11.07 -8.01 -4.41
N VAL A 37 9.93 -8.65 -4.16
CA VAL A 37 8.66 -7.95 -3.93
C VAL A 37 8.71 -7.22 -2.60
N PHE A 38 9.34 -7.82 -1.57
CA PHE A 38 9.55 -7.16 -0.29
C PHE A 38 10.41 -5.89 -0.41
N TYR A 39 11.51 -5.96 -1.16
CA TYR A 39 12.35 -4.78 -1.41
C TYR A 39 11.61 -3.68 -2.19
N ALA A 40 10.83 -4.04 -3.21
CA ALA A 40 9.98 -3.09 -3.93
C ALA A 40 8.97 -2.38 -3.00
N LEU A 41 8.49 -3.05 -1.95
CA LEU A 41 7.56 -2.45 -1.00
C LEU A 41 8.20 -1.45 -0.06
N THR A 42 9.46 -1.63 0.30
CA THR A 42 10.16 -0.67 1.15
C THR A 42 10.47 0.64 0.41
N THR A 43 10.57 0.58 -0.93
CA THR A 43 10.86 1.75 -1.78
C THR A 43 9.60 2.47 -2.29
N ILE A 44 8.44 1.80 -2.30
CA ILE A 44 7.15 2.39 -2.70
C ILE A 44 6.74 3.58 -1.80
N PRO A 45 6.71 3.48 -0.45
CA PRO A 45 6.31 4.58 0.43
C PRO A 45 7.11 5.88 0.24
N PRO A 46 8.46 5.89 0.20
CA PRO A 46 9.21 7.13 -0.02
C PRO A 46 8.94 7.74 -1.41
N LEU A 47 8.71 6.92 -2.44
CA LEU A 47 8.32 7.41 -3.77
C LEU A 47 6.97 8.12 -3.74
N PHE A 48 5.95 7.51 -3.11
CA PHE A 48 4.63 8.12 -2.99
C PHE A 48 4.62 9.36 -2.11
N LEU A 49 5.46 9.40 -1.06
CA LEU A 49 5.66 10.60 -0.26
C LEU A 49 6.23 11.75 -1.10
N TYR A 50 7.28 11.48 -1.88
CA TYR A 50 7.85 12.47 -2.78
C TYR A 50 6.82 12.99 -3.78
N LEU A 51 6.06 12.09 -4.42
CA LEU A 51 4.98 12.45 -5.34
C LEU A 51 3.90 13.30 -4.65
N TYR A 52 3.57 13.01 -3.40
CA TYR A 52 2.57 13.75 -2.63
C TYR A 52 3.05 15.18 -2.29
N LEU A 53 4.33 15.36 -2.01
CA LEU A 53 4.91 16.68 -1.71
C LEU A 53 4.92 17.62 -2.92
N ILE A 54 5.16 17.08 -4.13
CA ILE A 54 5.16 17.87 -5.37
C ILE A 54 3.77 18.00 -6.00
N ALA A 55 2.81 17.18 -5.58
CA ALA A 55 1.46 17.20 -6.10
C ALA A 55 0.68 18.43 -5.64
N SER A 56 -0.20 18.91 -6.50
CA SER A 56 -1.01 20.10 -6.23
C SER A 56 -2.30 19.75 -5.47
N PRO A 57 -2.94 20.71 -4.79
CA PRO A 57 -4.28 20.52 -4.25
C PRO A 57 -5.28 20.04 -5.32
N PRO A 58 -6.39 19.38 -4.93
CA PRO A 58 -6.88 19.18 -3.56
C PRO A 58 -6.25 18.00 -2.81
N GLU A 59 -6.25 18.09 -1.48
CA GLU A 59 -5.89 17.01 -0.57
C GLU A 59 -7.10 16.09 -0.32
N PRO A 60 -6.88 14.79 -0.09
CA PRO A 60 -7.94 13.90 0.37
C PRO A 60 -8.38 14.29 1.80
N ASP A 61 -9.68 14.18 2.08
CA ASP A 61 -10.23 14.48 3.40
C ASP A 61 -9.59 13.60 4.48
N THR A 62 -9.37 14.15 5.69
CA THR A 62 -8.78 13.41 6.81
C THR A 62 -9.57 12.13 7.15
N LYS A 63 -10.89 12.16 7.02
CA LYS A 63 -11.76 10.97 7.21
C LYS A 63 -11.47 9.88 6.17
N THR A 64 -11.20 10.27 4.93
CA THR A 64 -10.83 9.36 3.84
C THR A 64 -9.45 8.76 4.10
N ILE A 65 -8.48 9.59 4.50
CA ILE A 65 -7.13 9.14 4.86
C ILE A 65 -7.19 8.12 6.01
N ALA A 66 -7.91 8.44 7.08
CA ALA A 66 -8.02 7.54 8.24
C ALA A 66 -8.72 6.22 7.88
N LYS A 67 -9.83 6.28 7.14
CA LYS A 67 -10.60 5.07 6.80
C LYS A 67 -9.85 4.17 5.82
N PHE A 68 -9.38 4.72 4.70
CA PHE A 68 -8.76 3.92 3.65
C PHE A 68 -7.29 3.65 3.94
N GLY A 69 -6.52 4.65 4.37
CA GLY A 69 -5.13 4.48 4.76
C GLY A 69 -4.99 3.57 5.96
N GLY A 70 -5.74 3.84 7.04
CA GLY A 70 -5.73 3.03 8.25
C GLY A 70 -6.15 1.58 8.00
N ALA A 71 -7.24 1.34 7.27
CA ALA A 71 -7.67 -0.03 6.93
C ALA A 71 -6.62 -0.76 6.08
N SER A 72 -6.02 -0.08 5.11
CA SER A 72 -5.01 -0.70 4.22
C SER A 72 -3.76 -1.13 5.01
N VAL A 73 -3.30 -0.28 5.95
CA VAL A 73 -2.18 -0.60 6.84
C VAL A 73 -2.54 -1.71 7.83
N ALA A 74 -3.75 -1.69 8.40
CA ALA A 74 -4.19 -2.74 9.32
C ALA A 74 -4.23 -4.12 8.64
N VAL A 75 -4.78 -4.21 7.43
CA VAL A 75 -4.81 -5.46 6.65
C VAL A 75 -3.39 -5.92 6.34
N LEU A 76 -2.50 -5.01 5.94
CA LEU A 76 -1.10 -5.29 5.68
C LEU A 76 -0.42 -5.91 6.91
N SER A 77 -0.61 -5.33 8.10
CA SER A 77 -0.03 -5.84 9.35
C SER A 77 -0.58 -7.23 9.72
N ILE A 78 -1.88 -7.47 9.53
CA ILE A 78 -2.49 -8.78 9.78
C ILE A 78 -1.91 -9.84 8.83
N LEU A 79 -1.85 -9.55 7.53
CA LEU A 79 -1.29 -10.48 6.54
C LEU A 79 0.19 -10.74 6.78
N GLY A 80 0.97 -9.72 7.16
CA GLY A 80 2.37 -9.87 7.54
C GLY A 80 2.55 -10.76 8.77
N GLY A 81 1.73 -10.56 9.81
CA GLY A 81 1.73 -11.43 10.99
C GLY A 81 1.38 -12.88 10.67
N LEU A 82 0.35 -13.10 9.85
CA LEU A 82 -0.04 -14.45 9.40
C LEU A 82 1.07 -15.13 8.59
N HIS A 83 1.76 -14.37 7.72
CA HIS A 83 2.88 -14.91 6.95
C HIS A 83 4.02 -15.40 7.85
N ILE A 84 4.33 -14.68 8.94
CA ILE A 84 5.36 -15.08 9.92
C ILE A 84 4.92 -16.30 10.74
N VAL A 85 3.64 -16.44 11.07
CA VAL A 85 3.15 -17.56 11.89
C VAL A 85 2.98 -18.85 11.10
N LEU A 86 2.61 -18.75 9.81
CA LEU A 86 2.28 -19.91 8.97
C LEU A 86 3.47 -20.46 8.17
N LYS A 87 4.64 -19.81 8.20
CA LYS A 87 5.86 -20.22 7.50
C LYS A 87 7.07 -20.16 8.42
#